data_AF-A0A2T4WBC8-F1
#
_entry.id   AF-A0A2T4WBC8-F1
#
_cell.length_a   1.000
_cell.length_b   1.000
_cell.length_c   1.000
_cell.angle_alpha   90.00
_cell.angle_beta   90.00
_cell.angle_gamma   90.00
#
_symmetry.space_group_name_H-M   'P 1'
#
loop_
_entity.id
_entity.type
_entity.pdbx_description
1 polymer ?
#
loop_
_entity_poly.entity_id
_entity_poly.type
_entity_poly.pdbx_seq_one_letter_code
_entity_poly.pdbx_strand_id
1 'polypeptide(L)'
;LERVRTFAKDISTKHDLAIYGYEYLASSSERKNLAAVRQGEYEGLEGRFASGDLPDFGPQTFTPAVALHGATAMSVRPLMVAYNVNLVGGELKERLKAAKTIAGKIRERDGGMPGVKAIGWYLPDFDLVQVSCNLTKPNEAGVCEVFTRVQELAAALGFEAPSSELIGCIPQSQFTTLTSAELGFGQLKPFNERRILDI
;
A
#
# COMPACT_ATOMS: atom_id res chain seq x y z
N LEU A 1 -19.02 1.99 9.23
CA LEU A 1 -18.24 1.52 10.40
C LEU A 1 -18.94 0.38 11.13
N GLU A 2 -20.19 0.55 11.57
CA GLU A 2 -20.89 -0.46 12.38
C GLU A 2 -20.93 -1.86 11.75
N ARG A 3 -21.27 -1.96 10.45
CA ARG A 3 -21.26 -3.23 9.71
C ARG A 3 -19.91 -3.96 9.79
N VAL A 4 -18.80 -3.23 9.75
CA VAL A 4 -17.44 -3.82 9.84
C VAL A 4 -17.14 -4.24 11.27
N ARG A 5 -17.59 -3.49 12.28
CA ARG A 5 -17.46 -3.88 13.69
C ARG A 5 -18.23 -5.17 13.98
N THR A 6 -19.47 -5.28 13.49
CA THR A 6 -20.28 -6.51 13.60
C THR A 6 -19.58 -7.67 12.91
N PHE A 7 -19.14 -7.48 11.67
CA PHE A 7 -18.41 -8.52 10.92
C PHE A 7 -17.13 -8.98 11.62
N ALA A 8 -16.32 -8.04 12.13
CA ALA A 8 -15.09 -8.35 12.87
C ALA A 8 -15.39 -9.22 14.10
N LYS A 9 -16.42 -8.84 14.87
CA LYS A 9 -16.85 -9.60 16.04
C LYS A 9 -17.30 -11.01 15.65
N ASP A 10 -18.17 -11.13 14.67
CA ASP A 10 -18.77 -12.40 14.26
C ASP A 10 -17.72 -13.38 13.70
N ILE A 11 -16.83 -12.90 12.82
CA ILE A 11 -15.80 -13.75 12.22
C ILE A 11 -14.73 -14.16 13.23
N SER A 12 -14.39 -13.25 14.15
CA SER A 12 -13.46 -13.52 15.24
C SER A 12 -14.00 -14.59 16.19
N THR A 13 -15.26 -14.45 16.64
CA THR A 13 -15.90 -15.46 17.50
C THR A 13 -16.04 -16.81 16.80
N LYS A 14 -16.37 -16.83 15.52
CA LYS A 14 -16.58 -18.07 14.77
C LYS A 14 -15.29 -18.85 14.51
N HIS A 15 -14.16 -18.17 14.36
CA HIS A 15 -12.92 -18.77 13.85
C HIS A 15 -11.71 -18.59 14.78
N ASP A 16 -11.91 -18.06 15.99
CA ASP A 16 -10.84 -17.77 16.95
C ASP A 16 -9.73 -16.86 16.38
N LEU A 17 -10.13 -15.87 15.56
CA LEU A 17 -9.19 -14.97 14.89
C LEU A 17 -8.87 -13.75 15.77
N ALA A 18 -7.59 -13.49 15.95
CA ALA A 18 -7.08 -12.23 16.48
C ALA A 18 -7.23 -11.12 15.42
N ILE A 19 -8.05 -10.11 15.68
CA ILE A 19 -8.28 -8.99 14.76
C ILE A 19 -7.87 -7.67 15.39
N TYR A 20 -6.94 -6.96 14.75
CA TYR A 20 -6.54 -5.60 15.09
C TYR A 20 -7.21 -4.60 14.14
N GLY A 21 -7.95 -3.66 14.72
CA GLY A 21 -8.52 -2.51 14.03
C GLY A 21 -7.45 -1.48 13.69
N TYR A 22 -7.51 -0.92 12.48
CA TYR A 22 -6.72 0.24 12.08
C TYR A 22 -7.61 1.34 11.48
N GLU A 23 -7.09 2.50 11.04
CA GLU A 23 -7.86 3.64 10.51
C GLU A 23 -9.17 3.93 11.29
N TYR A 24 -10.35 3.86 10.67
CA TYR A 24 -11.61 4.15 11.35
C TYR A 24 -12.09 3.05 12.31
N LEU A 25 -11.46 1.87 12.30
CA LEU A 25 -11.70 0.78 13.26
C LEU A 25 -10.66 0.74 14.38
N ALA A 26 -9.64 1.61 14.35
CA ALA A 26 -8.60 1.64 15.37
C ALA A 26 -9.20 1.92 16.76
N SER A 27 -8.79 1.13 17.76
CA SER A 27 -9.14 1.36 19.17
C SER A 27 -8.32 2.43 19.85
N SER A 28 -7.17 2.81 19.26
CA SER A 28 -6.28 3.84 19.77
C SER A 28 -5.68 4.68 18.63
N SER A 29 -5.13 5.84 18.97
CA SER A 29 -4.43 6.73 18.03
C SER A 29 -3.25 6.05 17.35
N GLU A 30 -2.51 5.23 18.09
CA GLU A 30 -1.28 4.57 17.66
C GLU A 30 -1.57 3.51 16.60
N ARG A 31 -2.75 2.87 16.68
CA ARG A 31 -3.20 1.83 15.74
C ARG A 31 -3.81 2.37 14.45
N LYS A 32 -3.97 3.69 14.30
CA LYS A 32 -4.52 4.26 13.04
C LYS A 32 -3.71 3.85 11.82
N ASN A 33 -2.38 3.84 11.93
CA ASN A 33 -1.50 3.50 10.82
C ASN A 33 -1.30 1.97 10.72
N LEU A 34 -1.70 1.38 9.59
CA LEU A 34 -1.50 -0.05 9.33
C LEU A 34 -0.04 -0.52 9.48
N ALA A 35 0.93 0.34 9.15
CA ALA A 35 2.35 -0.01 9.30
C ALA A 35 2.74 -0.20 10.77
N ALA A 36 2.14 0.57 11.69
CA ALA A 36 2.33 0.38 13.12
C ALA A 36 1.65 -0.92 13.60
N VAL A 37 0.43 -1.18 13.12
CA VAL A 37 -0.31 -2.43 13.45
C VAL A 37 0.41 -3.69 12.96
N ARG A 38 1.20 -3.60 11.89
CA ARG A 38 1.97 -4.72 11.30
C ARG A 38 3.43 -4.77 11.74
N GLN A 39 3.86 -3.90 12.64
CA GLN A 39 5.25 -3.85 13.07
C GLN A 39 5.64 -5.16 13.78
N GLY A 40 6.80 -5.71 13.42
CA GLY A 40 7.28 -7.02 13.89
C GLY A 40 6.69 -8.20 13.11
N GLU A 41 5.80 -7.95 12.16
CA GLU A 41 5.20 -8.98 11.29
C GLU A 41 4.61 -10.15 12.08
N TYR A 42 4.77 -11.39 11.62
CA TYR A 42 4.27 -12.56 12.33
C TYR A 42 5.16 -12.89 13.54
N GLU A 43 6.48 -12.78 13.36
CA GLU A 43 7.50 -13.16 14.33
C GLU A 43 7.42 -12.34 15.64
N GLY A 44 6.96 -11.09 15.55
CA GLY A 44 6.75 -10.23 16.71
C GLY A 44 5.42 -10.46 17.45
N LEU A 45 4.52 -11.28 16.92
CA LEU A 45 3.15 -11.37 17.42
C LEU A 45 3.06 -11.91 18.85
N GLU A 46 3.79 -13.00 19.16
CA GLU A 46 3.80 -13.56 20.52
C GLU A 46 4.30 -12.54 21.56
N GLY A 47 5.36 -11.80 21.22
CA GLY A 47 5.90 -10.73 22.06
C GLY A 47 4.90 -9.60 22.29
N ARG A 48 4.08 -9.26 21.29
CA ARG A 48 3.00 -8.26 21.42
C ARG A 48 1.91 -8.73 22.38
N PHE A 49 1.52 -9.99 22.31
CA PHE A 49 0.58 -10.56 23.30
C PHE A 49 1.17 -10.52 24.71
N ALA A 50 2.45 -10.89 24.87
CA ALA A 50 3.13 -10.88 26.16
C ALA A 50 3.27 -9.47 26.77
N SER A 51 3.33 -8.42 25.95
CA SER A 51 3.38 -7.03 26.40
C SER A 51 2.01 -6.38 26.61
N GLY A 52 0.92 -7.12 26.39
CA GLY A 52 -0.46 -6.63 26.55
C GLY A 52 -1.01 -5.88 25.33
N ASP A 53 -0.31 -5.87 24.19
CA ASP A 53 -0.81 -5.34 22.92
C ASP A 53 -1.76 -6.34 22.25
N LEU A 54 -2.97 -6.46 22.80
CA LEU A 54 -3.98 -7.47 22.46
C LEU A 54 -4.89 -7.05 21.30
N PRO A 55 -5.45 -8.00 20.54
CA PRO A 55 -6.38 -7.71 19.44
C PRO A 55 -7.69 -7.10 19.95
N ASP A 56 -8.30 -6.28 19.08
CA ASP A 56 -9.59 -5.61 19.35
C ASP A 56 -10.76 -6.60 19.36
N PHE A 57 -10.64 -7.70 18.61
CA PHE A 57 -11.59 -8.79 18.59
C PHE A 57 -10.85 -10.12 18.64
N GLY A 58 -11.36 -11.05 19.45
CA GLY A 58 -10.86 -12.43 19.50
C GLY A 58 -10.00 -12.74 20.71
N PRO A 59 -9.09 -13.73 20.57
CA PRO A 59 -8.26 -14.22 21.68
C PRO A 59 -7.53 -13.11 22.41
N GLN A 60 -7.63 -13.11 23.74
CA GLN A 60 -6.89 -12.19 24.61
C GLN A 60 -5.59 -12.81 25.15
N THR A 61 -5.21 -13.97 24.61
CA THR A 61 -3.97 -14.70 24.89
C THR A 61 -3.43 -15.32 23.59
N PHE A 62 -2.15 -15.67 23.56
CA PHE A 62 -1.52 -16.29 22.40
C PHE A 62 -1.90 -17.79 22.33
N THR A 63 -3.04 -18.09 21.69
CA THR A 63 -3.57 -19.46 21.58
C THR A 63 -2.85 -20.25 20.47
N PRO A 64 -2.95 -21.60 20.44
CA PRO A 64 -2.46 -22.39 19.31
C PRO A 64 -3.04 -21.96 17.95
N ALA A 65 -4.28 -21.46 17.92
CA ALA A 65 -4.88 -20.93 16.70
C ALA A 65 -4.22 -19.62 16.24
N VAL A 66 -3.90 -18.71 17.17
CA VAL A 66 -3.15 -17.49 16.87
C VAL A 66 -1.73 -17.82 16.41
N ALA A 67 -1.08 -18.78 17.05
CA ALA A 67 0.23 -19.27 16.61
C ALA A 67 0.18 -19.89 15.21
N LEU A 68 -0.92 -20.54 14.83
CA LEU A 68 -1.04 -21.14 13.50
C LEU A 68 -1.34 -20.12 12.40
N HIS A 69 -2.22 -19.14 12.66
CA HIS A 69 -2.76 -18.24 11.64
C HIS A 69 -2.23 -16.81 11.68
N GLY A 70 -1.57 -16.42 12.77
CA GLY A 70 -1.20 -15.05 13.06
C GLY A 70 -2.40 -14.18 13.44
N ALA A 71 -2.38 -12.92 12.97
CA ALA A 71 -3.41 -11.93 13.25
C ALA A 71 -3.90 -11.23 11.97
N THR A 72 -5.15 -10.78 11.98
CA THR A 72 -5.79 -10.06 10.88
C THR A 72 -5.85 -8.56 11.17
N ALA A 73 -5.45 -7.73 10.22
CA ALA A 73 -5.73 -6.29 10.28
C ALA A 73 -7.05 -5.98 9.55
N MET A 74 -7.98 -5.28 10.20
CA MET A 74 -9.30 -4.96 9.64
C MET A 74 -9.63 -3.48 9.82
N SER A 75 -10.33 -2.88 8.84
CA SER A 75 -10.77 -1.49 8.97
C SER A 75 -11.82 -1.05 7.96
N VAL A 76 -12.34 0.17 8.17
CA VAL A 76 -12.88 1.06 7.14
C VAL A 76 -11.88 2.18 6.93
N ARG A 77 -11.60 2.53 5.67
CA ARG A 77 -10.72 3.64 5.31
C ARG A 77 -11.21 4.33 4.04
N PRO A 78 -10.77 5.57 3.77
CA PRO A 78 -10.94 6.17 2.45
C PRO A 78 -10.37 5.28 1.35
N LEU A 79 -10.83 5.54 0.13
CA LEU A 79 -10.32 4.85 -1.04
C LEU A 79 -8.81 5.08 -1.19
N MET A 80 -8.09 4.03 -1.57
CA MET A 80 -6.66 4.09 -1.82
C MET A 80 -6.38 3.44 -3.17
N VAL A 81 -5.48 4.04 -3.95
CA VAL A 81 -5.01 3.49 -5.21
C VAL A 81 -3.61 2.91 -4.99
N ALA A 82 -3.42 1.63 -5.30
CA ALA A 82 -2.11 0.98 -5.29
C ALA A 82 -1.52 1.06 -6.70
N TYR A 83 -0.42 1.79 -6.83
CA TYR A 83 0.10 2.26 -8.11
C TYR A 83 1.63 2.25 -8.10
N ASN A 84 2.24 1.56 -9.05
CA ASN A 84 3.69 1.47 -9.15
C ASN A 84 4.17 2.10 -10.45
N VAL A 85 5.30 2.81 -10.43
CA VAL A 85 5.94 3.35 -11.63
C VAL A 85 7.21 2.57 -11.93
N ASN A 86 7.35 2.11 -13.18
CA ASN A 86 8.42 1.26 -13.64
C ASN A 86 9.62 2.10 -14.06
N LEU A 87 10.81 1.77 -13.57
CA LEU A 87 12.06 2.40 -13.99
C LEU A 87 12.84 1.50 -14.95
N VAL A 88 13.46 2.10 -15.96
CA VAL A 88 14.33 1.43 -16.93
C VAL A 88 15.63 2.21 -17.15
N GLY A 89 16.59 1.57 -17.81
CA GLY A 89 17.91 2.13 -18.10
C GLY A 89 18.95 1.87 -17.00
N GLY A 90 20.23 1.95 -17.38
CA GLY A 90 21.37 1.77 -16.48
C GLY A 90 21.44 0.40 -15.78
N GLU A 91 22.44 0.28 -14.90
CA GLU A 91 22.68 -0.95 -14.14
C GLU A 91 21.62 -1.16 -13.05
N LEU A 92 21.23 -2.43 -12.82
CA LEU A 92 20.17 -2.79 -11.87
C LEU A 92 20.38 -2.18 -10.47
N LYS A 93 21.61 -2.23 -9.96
CA LYS A 93 21.96 -1.71 -8.62
C LYS A 93 21.76 -0.21 -8.53
N GLU A 94 22.10 0.52 -9.58
CA GLU A 94 21.96 1.97 -9.66
C GLU A 94 20.50 2.37 -9.84
N ARG A 95 19.77 1.65 -10.69
CA ARG A 95 18.34 1.81 -10.90
C ARG A 95 17.55 1.59 -9.62
N LEU A 96 17.86 0.55 -8.85
CA LEU A 96 17.23 0.30 -7.55
C LEU A 96 17.55 1.41 -6.53
N LYS A 97 18.78 1.94 -6.54
CA LYS A 97 19.16 3.09 -5.70
C LYS A 97 18.37 4.35 -6.11
N ALA A 98 18.18 4.59 -7.41
CA ALA A 98 17.36 5.67 -7.91
C ALA A 98 15.90 5.53 -7.47
N ALA A 99 15.29 4.36 -7.64
CA ALA A 99 13.92 4.10 -7.19
C ALA A 99 13.73 4.37 -5.69
N LYS A 100 14.66 3.93 -4.83
CA LYS A 100 14.62 4.20 -3.39
C LYS A 100 14.75 5.71 -3.08
N THR A 101 15.58 6.42 -3.83
CA THR A 101 15.77 7.86 -3.70
C THR A 101 14.49 8.62 -4.10
N ILE A 102 13.88 8.25 -5.24
CA ILE A 102 12.63 8.82 -5.73
C ILE A 102 11.50 8.56 -4.74
N ALA A 103 11.36 7.32 -4.27
CA ALA A 103 10.37 6.94 -3.26
C ALA A 103 10.49 7.80 -1.99
N GLY A 104 11.71 8.10 -1.53
CA GLY A 104 11.93 9.03 -0.41
C GLY A 104 11.44 10.44 -0.71
N LYS A 105 11.70 10.96 -1.92
CA LYS A 105 11.29 12.32 -2.32
C LYS A 105 9.79 12.52 -2.47
N ILE A 106 9.04 11.48 -2.84
CA ILE A 106 7.58 11.58 -3.03
C ILE A 106 6.78 11.16 -1.80
N ARG A 107 7.40 10.47 -0.83
CA ARG A 107 6.73 9.94 0.36
C ARG A 107 6.32 11.06 1.32
N GLU A 108 5.04 11.12 1.69
CA GLU A 108 4.46 12.16 2.57
C GLU A 108 5.22 12.30 3.89
N ARG A 109 5.56 11.18 4.55
CA ARG A 109 6.28 11.17 5.83
C ARG A 109 7.65 11.87 5.76
N ASP A 110 8.21 11.98 4.57
CA ASP A 110 9.53 12.58 4.32
C ASP A 110 9.40 14.01 3.74
N GLY A 111 8.20 14.60 3.77
CA GLY A 111 7.91 15.93 3.21
C GLY A 111 7.51 15.91 1.73
N GLY A 112 7.19 14.73 1.18
CA GLY A 112 6.74 14.56 -0.19
C GLY A 112 5.26 14.90 -0.42
N MET A 113 4.62 14.18 -1.33
CA MET A 113 3.27 14.45 -1.79
C MET A 113 2.21 13.99 -0.77
N PRO A 114 1.07 14.70 -0.60
CA PRO A 114 0.02 14.32 0.34
C PRO A 114 -0.52 12.90 0.11
N GLY A 115 -0.65 12.11 1.17
CA GLY A 115 -1.19 10.76 1.10
C GLY A 115 -0.36 9.74 0.30
N VAL A 116 0.88 10.07 -0.09
CA VAL A 116 1.74 9.14 -0.83
C VAL A 116 2.62 8.34 0.13
N LYS A 117 2.43 7.03 0.15
CA LYS A 117 3.35 6.09 0.80
C LYS A 117 4.14 5.36 -0.29
N ALA A 118 5.46 5.49 -0.31
CA ALA A 118 6.28 4.95 -1.39
C ALA A 118 7.53 4.20 -0.91
N ILE A 119 7.88 3.14 -1.64
CA ILE A 119 9.14 2.38 -1.53
C ILE A 119 9.75 2.13 -2.92
N GLY A 120 11.07 1.96 -2.97
CA GLY A 120 11.78 1.49 -4.17
C GLY A 120 12.18 0.03 -4.01
N TRP A 121 11.79 -0.82 -4.95
CA TRP A 121 12.04 -2.26 -4.88
C TRP A 121 12.31 -2.88 -6.26
N TYR A 122 12.84 -4.10 -6.25
CA TYR A 122 13.17 -4.89 -7.44
C TYR A 122 12.33 -6.17 -7.43
N LEU A 123 11.77 -6.53 -8.58
CA LEU A 123 11.01 -7.75 -8.81
C LEU A 123 11.86 -8.71 -9.65
N PRO A 124 12.49 -9.74 -9.05
CA PRO A 124 13.35 -10.67 -9.77
C PRO A 124 12.65 -11.41 -10.91
N ASP A 125 11.37 -11.77 -10.71
CA ASP A 125 10.59 -12.54 -11.69
C ASP A 125 10.32 -11.77 -13.00
N PHE A 126 10.43 -10.45 -12.97
CA PHE A 126 10.17 -9.56 -14.10
C PHE A 126 11.40 -8.75 -14.53
N ASP A 127 12.54 -8.95 -13.87
CA ASP A 127 13.74 -8.10 -13.98
C ASP A 127 13.41 -6.59 -14.00
N LEU A 128 12.56 -6.17 -13.05
CA LEU A 128 11.95 -4.85 -13.06
C LEU A 128 12.16 -4.11 -11.75
N VAL A 129 12.57 -2.85 -11.84
CA VAL A 129 12.62 -1.94 -10.69
C VAL A 129 11.41 -1.02 -10.71
N GLN A 130 10.77 -0.86 -9.56
CA GLN A 130 9.61 0.02 -9.41
C GLN A 130 9.76 0.98 -8.25
N VAL A 131 9.15 2.17 -8.41
CA VAL A 131 8.70 3.01 -7.30
C VAL A 131 7.27 2.58 -6.99
N SER A 132 7.09 1.78 -5.94
CA SER A 132 5.78 1.28 -5.52
C SER A 132 5.11 2.27 -4.59
N CYS A 133 3.86 2.65 -4.89
CA CYS A 133 3.10 3.66 -4.17
C CYS A 133 1.73 3.14 -3.70
N ASN A 134 1.34 3.56 -2.50
CA ASN A 134 -0.04 3.56 -2.04
C ASN A 134 -0.50 5.01 -1.89
N LEU A 135 -1.49 5.41 -2.67
CA LEU A 135 -2.09 6.75 -2.66
C LEU A 135 -3.31 6.72 -1.74
N THR A 136 -3.17 7.15 -0.50
CA THR A 136 -4.26 7.13 0.52
C THR A 136 -5.16 8.36 0.45
N LYS A 137 -4.74 9.39 -0.28
CA LYS A 137 -5.52 10.60 -0.57
C LYS A 137 -5.47 10.88 -2.07
N PRO A 138 -6.01 9.99 -2.91
CA PRO A 138 -5.86 10.07 -4.37
C PRO A 138 -6.55 11.31 -4.99
N ASN A 139 -7.37 12.03 -4.22
CA ASN A 139 -7.96 13.31 -4.63
C ASN A 139 -7.04 14.53 -4.36
N GLU A 140 -6.02 14.37 -3.52
CA GLU A 140 -5.01 15.41 -3.22
C GLU A 140 -3.72 15.18 -4.00
N ALA A 141 -3.32 13.92 -4.18
CA ALA A 141 -2.20 13.52 -5.04
C ALA A 141 -2.57 12.24 -5.81
N GLY A 142 -2.97 12.41 -7.07
CA GLY A 142 -3.48 11.34 -7.92
C GLY A 142 -2.39 10.64 -8.74
N VAL A 143 -2.79 9.60 -9.47
CA VAL A 143 -1.86 8.80 -10.30
C VAL A 143 -1.15 9.64 -11.38
N CYS A 144 -1.83 10.63 -11.97
CA CYS A 144 -1.24 11.47 -13.01
C CYS A 144 -0.07 12.30 -12.46
N GLU A 145 -0.26 12.96 -11.32
CA GLU A 145 0.77 13.77 -10.68
C GLU A 145 1.95 12.92 -10.20
N VAL A 146 1.65 11.76 -9.60
CA VAL A 146 2.69 10.84 -9.11
C VAL A 146 3.51 10.30 -10.28
N PHE A 147 2.87 9.94 -11.40
CA PHE A 147 3.56 9.45 -12.59
C PHE A 147 4.51 10.50 -13.16
N THR A 148 4.00 11.71 -13.43
CA THR A 148 4.82 12.83 -13.93
C THR A 148 5.95 13.15 -12.97
N ARG A 149 5.69 13.17 -11.66
CA ARG A 149 6.73 13.47 -10.67
C ARG A 149 7.83 12.41 -10.63
N VAL A 150 7.47 11.12 -10.75
CA VAL A 150 8.46 10.04 -10.84
C VAL A 150 9.26 10.15 -12.14
N GLN A 151 8.63 10.49 -13.27
CA GLN A 151 9.33 10.71 -14.54
C GLN A 151 10.37 11.83 -14.44
N GLU A 152 10.01 12.98 -13.90
CA GLU A 152 10.94 14.11 -13.68
C GLU A 152 12.14 13.70 -12.81
N LEU A 153 11.86 13.02 -11.69
CA LEU A 153 12.91 12.62 -10.74
C LEU A 153 13.80 11.50 -11.30
N ALA A 154 13.25 10.59 -12.11
CA ALA A 154 14.01 9.57 -12.80
C ALA A 154 14.95 10.21 -13.84
N ALA A 155 14.42 11.14 -14.66
CA ALA A 155 15.19 11.86 -15.67
C ALA A 155 16.35 12.63 -15.04
N ALA A 156 16.12 13.31 -13.91
CA ALA A 156 17.16 14.03 -13.17
C ALA A 156 18.27 13.11 -12.61
N LEU A 157 18.00 11.81 -12.48
CA LEU A 157 18.94 10.78 -12.04
C LEU A 157 19.54 9.97 -13.21
N GLY A 158 19.20 10.29 -14.47
CA GLY A 158 19.68 9.58 -15.65
C GLY A 158 18.94 8.28 -15.97
N PHE A 159 17.71 8.13 -15.46
CA PHE A 159 16.84 6.97 -15.72
C PHE A 159 15.55 7.39 -16.41
N GLU A 160 14.85 6.42 -16.98
CA GLU A 160 13.53 6.63 -17.58
C GLU A 160 12.45 5.95 -16.74
N ALA A 161 11.24 6.51 -16.77
CA ALA A 161 10.05 5.92 -16.15
C ALA A 161 8.90 5.85 -17.18
N PRO A 162 8.96 4.92 -18.14
CA PRO A 162 8.08 4.94 -19.31
C PRO A 162 6.69 4.35 -19.06
N SER A 163 6.49 3.65 -17.94
CA SER A 163 5.23 2.94 -17.70
C SER A 163 4.94 2.73 -16.22
N SER A 164 3.73 2.25 -15.95
CA SER A 164 3.25 2.02 -14.61
C SER A 164 2.38 0.76 -14.52
N GLU A 165 2.09 0.37 -13.29
CA GLU A 165 1.27 -0.77 -12.96
C GLU A 165 0.22 -0.35 -11.93
N LEU A 166 -1.05 -0.54 -12.28
CA LEU A 166 -2.14 -0.50 -11.31
C LEU A 166 -2.25 -1.87 -10.62
N ILE A 167 -2.44 -1.86 -9.30
CA ILE A 167 -2.80 -3.03 -8.50
C ILE A 167 -4.26 -2.88 -8.05
N GLY A 168 -5.14 -3.80 -8.46
CA GLY A 168 -6.58 -3.75 -8.17
C GLY A 168 -7.37 -2.85 -9.12
N CYS A 169 -8.23 -1.99 -8.61
CA CYS A 169 -9.08 -1.09 -9.41
C CYS A 169 -8.77 0.37 -9.10
N ILE A 170 -9.17 1.28 -9.99
CA ILE A 170 -8.93 2.71 -9.91
C ILE A 170 -10.23 3.48 -10.18
N PRO A 171 -10.56 4.55 -9.44
CA PRO A 171 -11.67 5.43 -9.79
C PRO A 171 -11.45 6.14 -11.12
N GLN A 172 -12.52 6.40 -11.87
CA GLN A 172 -12.45 7.20 -13.10
C GLN A 172 -11.91 8.61 -12.85
N SER A 173 -12.19 9.18 -11.67
CA SER A 173 -11.72 10.50 -11.25
C SER A 173 -10.19 10.65 -11.19
N GLN A 174 -9.43 9.56 -11.30
CA GLN A 174 -7.96 9.59 -11.27
C GLN A 174 -7.30 9.94 -12.61
N PHE A 175 -8.02 9.87 -13.72
CA PHE A 175 -7.52 10.23 -15.06
C PHE A 175 -7.74 11.73 -15.32
N THR A 176 -7.08 12.57 -14.52
CA THR A 176 -7.28 14.02 -14.54
C THR A 176 -6.61 14.70 -15.73
N THR A 177 -5.36 14.32 -16.03
CA THR A 177 -4.55 14.91 -17.11
C THR A 177 -3.95 13.89 -18.06
N LEU A 178 -3.88 12.61 -17.66
CA LEU A 178 -3.33 11.52 -18.45
C LEU A 178 -4.35 10.41 -18.60
N THR A 179 -4.42 9.85 -19.80
CA THR A 179 -5.14 8.62 -20.09
C THR A 179 -4.43 7.39 -19.52
N SER A 180 -5.13 6.26 -19.44
CA SER A 180 -4.50 4.99 -19.05
C SER A 180 -3.32 4.60 -19.95
N ALA A 181 -3.37 4.98 -21.23
CA ALA A 181 -2.29 4.72 -22.19
C ALA A 181 -1.06 5.58 -21.90
N GLU A 182 -1.25 6.87 -21.61
CA GLU A 182 -0.16 7.79 -21.28
C GLU A 182 0.48 7.48 -19.92
N LEU A 183 -0.28 6.93 -18.97
CA LEU A 183 0.25 6.37 -17.72
C LEU A 183 1.05 5.07 -17.96
N GLY A 184 1.02 4.52 -19.18
CA GLY A 184 1.70 3.27 -19.53
C GLY A 184 1.08 2.02 -18.88
N PHE A 185 -0.21 2.05 -18.56
CA PHE A 185 -0.93 0.85 -18.14
C PHE A 185 -0.98 -0.20 -19.25
N GLY A 186 -1.00 -1.48 -18.87
CA GLY A 186 -1.13 -2.59 -19.82
C GLY A 186 0.20 -3.20 -20.26
N GLN A 187 1.35 -2.57 -19.98
CA GLN A 187 2.66 -3.09 -20.43
C GLN A 187 3.13 -4.30 -19.63
N LEU A 188 3.07 -4.24 -18.30
CA LEU A 188 3.47 -5.35 -17.43
C LEU A 188 2.33 -6.33 -17.16
N LYS A 189 1.14 -5.79 -16.86
CA LYS A 189 -0.08 -6.56 -16.60
C LYS A 189 -1.24 -6.01 -17.41
N PRO A 190 -2.16 -6.87 -17.88
CA PRO A 190 -3.33 -6.42 -18.59
C PRO A 190 -4.11 -5.36 -17.83
N PHE A 191 -4.51 -4.32 -18.55
CA PHE A 191 -5.38 -3.27 -18.06
C PHE A 191 -6.55 -3.11 -19.04
N ASN A 192 -7.76 -3.01 -18.50
CA ASN A 192 -8.98 -2.78 -19.27
C ASN A 192 -9.98 -1.97 -18.44
N GLU A 193 -11.03 -1.50 -19.09
CA GLU A 193 -12.08 -0.66 -18.52
C GLU A 193 -12.77 -1.25 -17.28
N ARG A 194 -12.80 -2.58 -17.10
CA ARG A 194 -13.41 -3.22 -15.92
C ARG A 194 -12.65 -2.93 -14.63
N ARG A 195 -11.43 -2.41 -14.74
CA ARG A 195 -10.61 -1.97 -13.60
C ARG A 195 -10.84 -0.51 -13.26
N ILE A 196 -11.65 0.21 -14.05
CA ILE A 196 -12.07 1.59 -13.79
C ILE A 196 -13.41 1.53 -13.07
N LEU A 197 -13.47 2.16 -11.90
CA LEU A 197 -14.66 2.24 -11.06
C LEU A 197 -15.38 3.56 -11.34
N ASP A 198 -16.70 3.49 -11.52
CA ASP A 198 -17.58 4.65 -11.67
C ASP A 198 -17.93 5.24 -10.29
N ILE A 199 -16.90 5.73 -9.60
CA ILE A 199 -16.94 6.35 -8.25
C ILE A 199 -15.97 7.52 -8.13
#